data_AF-A0A085LFW8-F1
#
_entry.id   AF-A0A085LFW8-F1
#
_cell.length_a   1.000
_cell.length_b   1.000
_cell.length_c   1.000
_cell.angle_alpha   90.00
_cell.angle_beta   90.00
_cell.angle_gamma   90.00
#
_symmetry.space_group_name_H-M   'P 1'
#
loop_
_entity.id
_entity.type
_entity.pdbx_description
1 polymer ?
#
loop_
_entity_poly.entity_id
_entity_poly.type
_entity_poly.pdbx_seq_one_letter_code
_entity_poly.pdbx_strand_id
1 'polypeptide(L)'
;MERSDGTTAPGESPERKQSPARPRGSPMLIVLMIIVVLPSVLLADSWGAGAVGIIGGLTGLFSLVAFMGGPLRADLRVVAVLGPLLVVAAAVPRLLAETSRPAAVALVVVLGFVAALFPLLGERYATVGLGLGMTTVFGYGYAPQGGADHRQVVLAAVAGVVVAVLLRVVMGLPDPSKTTREQVAAVLDAADPTAATATAFRTWLGDGRKRWLAGVLDGASRYRLG
;
A
#
# COMPACT_ATOMS: atom_id res chain seq x y z
N MET A 1 -50.97 -52.70 24.27
CA MET A 1 -49.66 -53.05 23.70
C MET A 1 -49.85 -53.04 22.19
N GLU A 2 -49.53 -51.92 21.53
CA GLU A 2 -49.36 -51.69 20.07
C GLU A 2 -49.31 -50.16 19.85
N ARG A 3 -48.10 -49.60 19.78
CA ARG A 3 -47.42 -49.02 18.59
C ARG A 3 -48.11 -47.75 18.03
N SER A 4 -47.57 -46.60 18.43
CA SER A 4 -47.78 -45.30 17.80
C SER A 4 -46.50 -44.93 17.05
N ASP A 5 -46.68 -44.50 15.80
CA ASP A 5 -45.65 -44.13 14.84
C ASP A 5 -44.86 -42.89 15.27
N GLY A 6 -43.54 -43.02 15.25
CA GLY A 6 -42.59 -41.94 15.40
C GLY A 6 -41.59 -41.97 14.25
N THR A 7 -42.03 -41.51 13.08
CA THR A 7 -41.17 -41.19 11.94
C THR A 7 -40.08 -40.21 12.38
N THR A 8 -38.83 -40.66 12.38
CA THR A 8 -37.66 -39.76 12.41
C THR A 8 -36.79 -40.05 11.20
N ALA A 9 -36.61 -39.01 10.39
CA ALA A 9 -35.90 -39.06 9.11
C ALA A 9 -34.39 -39.35 9.30
N PRO A 10 -33.75 -40.01 8.32
CA PRO A 10 -32.31 -40.23 8.33
C PRO A 10 -31.58 -39.01 7.75
N GLY A 11 -30.60 -38.46 8.48
CA GLY A 11 -29.52 -37.71 7.83
C GLY A 11 -29.18 -36.29 8.28
N GLU A 12 -29.36 -35.90 9.54
CA GLU A 12 -28.70 -34.68 10.04
C GLU A 12 -27.38 -35.03 10.74
N SER A 13 -26.29 -34.94 9.97
CA SER A 13 -24.95 -34.85 10.53
C SER A 13 -24.85 -33.57 11.35
N PRO A 14 -24.31 -33.57 12.58
CA PRO A 14 -24.21 -32.37 13.38
C PRO A 14 -23.33 -31.36 12.65
N GLU A 15 -23.94 -30.26 12.24
CA GLU A 15 -23.31 -29.12 11.59
C GLU A 15 -22.19 -28.60 12.51
N ARG A 16 -20.94 -28.94 12.19
CA ARG A 16 -19.77 -28.33 12.83
C ARG A 16 -19.82 -26.85 12.52
N LYS A 17 -20.32 -26.05 13.48
CA LYS A 17 -20.10 -24.60 13.52
C LYS A 17 -18.60 -24.35 13.41
N GLN A 18 -18.12 -24.07 12.20
CA GLN A 18 -16.77 -23.59 11.97
C GLN A 18 -16.66 -22.25 12.68
N SER A 19 -16.02 -22.22 13.86
CA SER A 19 -15.65 -20.96 14.48
C SER A 19 -14.81 -20.16 13.48
N PRO A 20 -15.14 -18.87 13.24
CA PRO A 20 -14.39 -18.06 12.31
C PRO A 20 -12.93 -18.03 12.76
N ALA A 21 -12.03 -18.50 11.89
CA ALA A 21 -10.61 -18.54 12.16
C ALA A 21 -10.13 -17.12 12.49
N ARG A 22 -9.69 -16.92 13.74
CA ARG A 22 -9.15 -15.64 14.19
C ARG A 22 -7.95 -15.32 13.29
N PRO A 23 -7.91 -14.19 12.57
CA PRO A 23 -6.79 -13.87 11.69
C PRO A 23 -5.52 -13.80 12.54
N ARG A 24 -4.61 -14.74 12.34
CA ARG A 24 -3.29 -14.70 12.99
C ARG A 24 -2.54 -13.52 12.39
N GLY A 25 -2.30 -12.48 13.20
CA GLY A 25 -1.43 -11.39 12.81
C GLY A 25 -0.08 -11.96 12.39
N SER A 26 0.32 -11.72 11.15
CA SER A 26 1.62 -12.20 10.65
C SER A 26 2.73 -11.44 11.38
N PRO A 27 3.67 -12.12 12.08
CA PRO A 27 4.78 -11.46 12.77
C PRO A 27 5.64 -10.60 11.82
N MET A 28 5.62 -10.95 10.53
CA MET A 28 6.25 -10.18 9.46
C MET A 28 5.68 -8.76 9.32
N LEU A 29 4.38 -8.54 9.56
CA LEU A 29 3.78 -7.20 9.52
C LEU A 29 4.30 -6.32 10.65
N ILE A 30 4.49 -6.88 11.84
CA ILE A 30 5.06 -6.17 12.98
C ILE A 30 6.50 -5.77 12.67
N VAL A 31 7.30 -6.69 12.13
CA VAL A 31 8.68 -6.42 11.72
C VAL A 31 8.74 -5.33 10.66
N LEU A 32 7.90 -5.40 9.63
CA LEU A 32 7.83 -4.38 8.58
C LEU A 32 7.44 -3.01 9.17
N MET A 33 6.45 -2.98 10.05
CA MET A 33 6.02 -1.76 10.72
C MET A 33 7.17 -1.15 11.53
N ILE A 34 7.91 -1.95 12.30
CA ILE A 34 9.07 -1.49 13.07
C ILE A 34 10.15 -0.92 12.12
N ILE A 35 10.49 -1.65 11.05
CA ILE A 35 11.53 -1.25 10.09
C ILE A 35 11.20 0.08 9.39
N VAL A 36 9.91 0.42 9.23
CA VAL A 36 9.53 1.68 8.58
C VAL A 36 9.33 2.80 9.59
N VAL A 37 8.55 2.53 10.63
CA VAL A 37 8.11 3.55 11.59
C VAL A 37 9.30 4.02 12.43
N LEU A 38 10.11 3.09 12.95
CA LEU A 38 11.20 3.46 13.86
C LEU A 38 12.24 4.36 13.17
N PRO A 39 12.79 4.02 11.98
CA PRO A 39 13.73 4.91 11.31
C PRO A 39 13.11 6.24 10.88
N SER A 40 11.83 6.26 10.51
CA SER A 40 11.13 7.50 10.15
C SER A 40 11.00 8.44 11.34
N VAL A 41 10.64 7.90 12.51
CA VAL A 41 10.56 8.67 13.77
C VAL A 41 11.94 9.18 14.18
N LEU A 42 12.96 8.33 14.15
CA LEU A 42 14.33 8.70 14.51
C LEU A 42 14.90 9.77 13.57
N LEU A 43 14.64 9.65 12.26
CA LEU A 43 15.07 10.66 11.29
C LEU A 43 14.34 11.99 11.52
N ALA A 44 13.02 11.95 11.74
CA ALA A 44 12.23 13.14 12.06
C ALA A 44 12.74 13.83 13.33
N ASP A 45 13.04 13.06 14.38
CA ASP A 45 13.58 13.56 15.64
C ASP A 45 14.96 14.21 15.44
N SER A 46 15.83 13.58 14.65
CA SER A 46 17.15 14.14 14.29
C SER A 46 17.07 15.46 13.51
N TRP A 47 15.93 15.74 12.86
CA TRP A 47 15.63 17.01 12.19
C TRP A 47 14.87 18.01 13.07
N GLY A 48 14.66 17.68 14.35
CA GLY A 48 14.01 18.57 15.32
C GLY A 48 12.49 18.50 15.33
N ALA A 49 11.87 17.44 14.77
CA ALA A 49 10.42 17.26 14.82
C ALA A 49 9.88 16.89 16.21
N GLY A 50 10.74 16.37 17.10
CA GLY A 50 10.41 16.04 18.48
C GLY A 50 9.18 15.12 18.61
N ALA A 51 8.22 15.54 19.45
CA ALA A 51 6.99 14.79 19.74
C ALA A 51 6.11 14.49 18.50
N VAL A 52 6.36 15.16 17.38
CA VAL A 52 5.62 14.99 16.12
C VAL A 52 6.21 13.87 15.25
N GLY A 53 7.33 13.25 15.64
CA GLY A 53 8.03 12.23 14.86
C GLY A 53 7.16 11.04 14.44
N ILE A 54 6.13 10.71 15.22
CA ILE A 54 5.15 9.66 14.88
C ILE A 54 4.37 9.95 13.59
N ILE A 55 4.17 11.22 13.22
CA ILE A 55 3.60 11.58 11.91
C ILE A 55 4.54 11.10 10.82
N GLY A 56 5.84 11.31 10.97
CA GLY A 56 6.84 10.76 10.06
C GLY A 56 6.79 9.24 10.00
N GLY A 57 6.61 8.57 11.14
CA GLY A 57 6.35 7.13 11.22
C GLY A 57 5.18 6.67 10.35
N LEU A 58 4.01 7.28 10.54
CA LEU A 58 2.78 6.93 9.82
C LEU A 58 2.87 7.32 8.34
N THR A 59 3.39 8.50 8.03
CA THR A 59 3.63 8.94 6.66
C THR A 59 4.59 7.98 5.97
N GLY A 60 5.66 7.54 6.62
CA GLY A 60 6.59 6.56 6.07
C GLY A 60 5.94 5.21 5.79
N LEU A 61 5.11 4.71 6.71
CA LEU A 61 4.38 3.46 6.53
C LEU A 61 3.46 3.52 5.30
N PHE A 62 2.62 4.56 5.21
CA PHE A 62 1.65 4.68 4.12
C PHE A 62 2.31 5.09 2.79
N SER A 63 3.41 5.83 2.83
CA SER A 63 4.23 6.11 1.65
C SER A 63 4.87 4.82 1.13
N LEU A 64 5.38 3.95 2.00
CA LEU A 64 5.93 2.68 1.55
C LEU A 64 4.85 1.82 0.90
N VAL A 65 3.64 1.76 1.46
CA VAL A 65 2.50 1.09 0.84
C VAL A 65 2.21 1.67 -0.55
N ALA A 66 2.18 3.00 -0.69
CA ALA A 66 1.99 3.65 -1.98
C ALA A 66 3.10 3.31 -2.98
N PHE A 67 4.32 3.06 -2.52
CA PHE A 67 5.47 2.74 -3.37
C PHE A 67 5.68 1.25 -3.59
N MET A 68 4.83 0.36 -3.09
CA MET A 68 4.88 -1.09 -3.35
C MET A 68 3.82 -1.52 -4.37
N GLY A 69 3.82 -0.89 -5.55
CA GLY A 69 2.86 -1.19 -6.62
C GLY A 69 3.46 -1.96 -7.80
N GLY A 70 4.79 -2.01 -7.96
CA GLY A 70 5.40 -2.55 -9.17
C GLY A 70 6.92 -2.72 -9.12
N PRO A 71 7.58 -2.77 -10.29
CA PRO A 71 9.04 -2.83 -10.37
C PRO A 71 9.67 -1.52 -9.87
N LEU A 72 10.90 -1.60 -9.36
CA LEU A 72 11.55 -0.48 -8.65
C LEU A 72 11.57 0.82 -9.48
N ARG A 73 11.85 0.71 -10.78
CA ARG A 73 11.90 1.89 -11.68
C ARG A 73 10.54 2.56 -11.85
N ALA A 74 9.46 1.78 -11.92
CA ALA A 74 8.12 2.33 -12.03
C ALA A 74 7.73 3.03 -10.73
N ASP A 75 8.03 2.40 -9.59
CA ASP A 75 7.72 2.97 -8.29
C ASP A 75 8.51 4.26 -8.02
N LEU A 76 9.79 4.34 -8.40
CA LEU A 76 10.56 5.58 -8.26
C LEU A 76 10.03 6.74 -9.14
N ARG A 77 9.42 6.46 -10.30
CA ARG A 77 8.71 7.49 -11.07
C ARG A 77 7.46 7.96 -10.34
N VAL A 78 6.73 7.04 -9.72
CA VAL A 78 5.57 7.38 -8.88
C VAL A 78 6.01 8.24 -7.70
N VAL A 79 7.11 7.89 -7.02
CA VAL A 79 7.72 8.68 -5.94
C VAL A 79 8.02 10.11 -6.38
N ALA A 80 8.63 10.28 -7.56
CA ALA A 80 9.02 11.62 -8.03
C ALA A 80 7.82 12.57 -8.21
N VAL A 81 6.64 12.02 -8.53
CA VAL A 81 5.42 12.80 -8.75
C VAL A 81 4.56 12.88 -7.48
N LEU A 82 4.40 11.77 -6.76
CA LEU A 82 3.48 11.65 -5.63
C LEU A 82 4.13 11.82 -4.26
N GLY A 83 5.46 11.72 -4.15
CA GLY A 83 6.18 12.01 -2.91
C GLY A 83 5.84 13.40 -2.35
N PRO A 84 5.91 14.47 -3.16
CA PRO A 84 5.48 15.80 -2.72
C PRO A 84 4.01 15.85 -2.30
N LEU A 85 3.12 15.15 -3.02
CA LEU A 85 1.70 15.08 -2.69
C LEU A 85 1.46 14.37 -1.35
N LEU A 86 2.23 13.33 -1.02
CA LEU A 86 2.14 12.63 0.26
C LEU A 86 2.59 13.52 1.42
N VAL A 87 3.62 14.35 1.23
CA VAL A 87 4.02 15.36 2.23
C VAL A 87 2.91 16.39 2.44
N VAL A 88 2.33 16.89 1.34
CA VAL A 88 1.20 17.83 1.38
C VAL A 88 0.02 17.21 2.11
N ALA A 89 -0.34 15.97 1.77
CA ALA A 89 -1.44 15.23 2.40
C ALA A 89 -1.23 15.00 3.90
N ALA A 90 0.00 14.71 4.32
CA ALA A 90 0.34 14.50 5.72
C ALA A 90 0.29 15.78 6.55
N ALA A 91 0.77 16.90 5.99
CA ALA A 91 0.99 18.13 6.76
C ALA A 91 -0.11 19.18 6.57
N VAL A 92 -0.47 19.50 5.33
CA VAL A 92 -1.26 20.71 5.01
C VAL A 92 -2.67 20.69 5.59
N PRO A 93 -3.46 19.60 5.53
CA PRO A 93 -4.79 19.59 6.13
C PRO A 93 -4.77 19.94 7.61
N ARG A 94 -3.75 19.46 8.34
CA ARG A 94 -3.59 19.76 9.74
C ARG A 94 -3.22 21.22 9.99
N LEU A 95 -2.24 21.76 9.26
CA LEU A 95 -1.85 23.16 9.39
C LEU A 95 -3.02 24.10 9.08
N LEU A 96 -3.82 23.74 8.06
CA LEU A 96 -5.02 24.49 7.69
C LEU A 96 -6.09 24.45 8.80
N ALA A 97 -6.15 23.38 9.61
CA ALA A 97 -7.12 23.23 10.68
C ALA A 97 -6.94 24.25 11.81
N GLU A 98 -5.71 24.78 11.97
CA GLU A 98 -5.40 25.86 12.93
C GLU A 98 -6.01 27.19 12.50
N THR A 99 -6.15 27.43 11.19
CA THR A 99 -6.74 28.65 10.64
C THR A 99 -8.23 28.50 10.34
N SER A 100 -8.63 27.38 9.74
CA SER A 100 -10.00 27.08 9.32
C SER A 100 -10.25 25.58 9.26
N ARG A 101 -10.90 25.07 10.31
CA ARG A 101 -11.39 23.68 10.36
C ARG A 101 -12.25 23.27 9.16
N PRO A 102 -13.24 24.04 8.69
CA PRO A 102 -14.03 23.63 7.53
C PRO A 102 -13.19 23.54 6.25
N ALA A 103 -12.21 24.44 6.06
CA ALA A 103 -11.31 24.37 4.91
C ALA A 103 -10.40 23.12 4.98
N ALA A 104 -9.91 22.78 6.17
CA ALA A 104 -9.14 21.56 6.39
C ALA A 104 -9.96 20.30 6.06
N VAL A 105 -11.19 20.21 6.54
CA VAL A 105 -12.10 19.09 6.23
C VAL A 105 -12.37 19.01 4.73
N ALA A 106 -12.66 20.14 4.07
CA ALA A 106 -12.84 20.18 2.62
C ALA A 106 -11.60 19.65 1.88
N LEU A 107 -10.39 20.04 2.31
CA LEU A 107 -9.14 19.55 1.73
C LEU A 107 -8.94 18.04 1.96
N VAL A 108 -9.23 17.51 3.16
CA VAL A 108 -9.20 16.06 3.43
C VAL A 108 -10.15 15.31 2.50
N VAL A 109 -11.36 15.83 2.31
CA VAL A 109 -12.36 15.23 1.40
C VAL A 109 -11.86 15.24 -0.04
N VAL A 110 -11.28 16.36 -0.51
CA VAL A 110 -10.70 16.45 -1.86
C VAL A 110 -9.55 15.47 -2.05
N LEU A 111 -8.62 15.39 -1.10
CA LEU A 111 -7.50 14.45 -1.16
C LEU A 111 -7.98 12.99 -1.11
N GLY A 112 -8.99 12.69 -0.29
CA GLY A 112 -9.63 11.37 -0.23
C GLY A 112 -10.35 11.02 -1.54
N PHE A 113 -11.02 11.98 -2.17
CA PHE A 113 -11.63 11.79 -3.48
C PHE A 113 -10.57 11.52 -4.55
N VAL A 114 -9.50 12.31 -4.60
CA VAL A 114 -8.36 12.09 -5.51
C VAL A 114 -7.73 10.71 -5.26
N ALA A 115 -7.53 10.32 -4.00
CA ALA A 115 -7.07 9.00 -3.59
C ALA A 115 -7.94 7.87 -4.17
N ALA A 116 -9.27 8.03 -4.12
CA ALA A 116 -10.23 7.06 -4.64
C ALA A 116 -10.26 6.96 -6.17
N LEU A 117 -9.75 7.97 -6.89
CA LEU A 117 -9.65 7.93 -8.36
C LEU A 117 -8.42 7.17 -8.87
N PHE A 118 -7.36 7.02 -8.07
CA PHE A 118 -6.14 6.33 -8.50
C PHE A 118 -6.34 4.90 -9.04
N PRO A 119 -7.19 4.04 -8.44
CA PRO A 119 -7.48 2.71 -9.00
C PRO A 119 -7.97 2.73 -10.45
N LEU A 120 -8.61 3.82 -10.91
CA LEU A 120 -9.07 3.98 -12.29
C LEU A 120 -7.92 4.08 -13.30
N LEU A 121 -6.71 4.44 -12.84
CA LEU A 121 -5.49 4.47 -13.65
C LEU A 121 -4.84 3.08 -13.79
N GLY A 122 -5.40 2.06 -13.13
CA GLY A 122 -4.96 0.67 -13.14
C GLY A 122 -4.71 0.12 -11.74
N GLU A 123 -4.81 -1.20 -11.59
CA GLU A 123 -4.69 -1.92 -10.31
C GLU A 123 -3.44 -1.56 -9.50
N ARG A 124 -2.32 -1.29 -10.18
CA ARG A 124 -1.06 -0.90 -9.54
C ARG A 124 -1.17 0.38 -8.70
N TYR A 125 -2.13 1.26 -9.03
CA TYR A 125 -2.33 2.54 -8.34
C TYR A 125 -3.34 2.42 -7.20
N ALA A 126 -3.95 1.25 -6.97
CA ALA A 126 -4.83 1.06 -5.83
C ALA A 126 -4.09 1.25 -4.49
N THR A 127 -2.85 0.74 -4.39
CA THR A 127 -1.98 0.95 -3.22
C THR A 127 -1.56 2.40 -3.05
N VAL A 128 -1.36 3.12 -4.17
CA VAL A 128 -1.10 4.56 -4.17
C VAL A 128 -2.28 5.34 -3.59
N GLY A 129 -3.50 5.06 -4.04
CA GLY A 129 -4.71 5.65 -3.51
C GLY A 129 -4.87 5.36 -2.01
N LEU A 130 -4.67 4.11 -1.61
CA LEU A 130 -4.73 3.72 -0.20
C LEU A 130 -3.68 4.46 0.65
N GLY A 131 -2.43 4.53 0.20
CA GLY A 131 -1.38 5.25 0.90
C GLY A 131 -1.66 6.74 1.03
N LEU A 132 -2.15 7.39 -0.03
CA LEU A 132 -2.54 8.80 0.00
C LEU A 132 -3.71 9.06 0.95
N GLY A 133 -4.77 8.26 0.86
CA GLY A 133 -5.95 8.38 1.73
C GLY A 133 -5.60 8.19 3.20
N MET A 134 -4.85 7.14 3.52
CA MET A 134 -4.44 6.85 4.90
C MET A 134 -3.50 7.93 5.43
N THR A 135 -2.53 8.39 4.65
CA THR A 135 -1.64 9.49 5.03
C THR A 135 -2.42 10.76 5.35
N THR A 136 -3.42 11.09 4.53
CA THR A 136 -4.27 12.27 4.72
C THR A 136 -5.06 12.17 6.03
N VAL A 137 -5.76 11.06 6.23
CA VAL A 137 -6.64 10.85 7.40
C VAL A 137 -5.83 10.83 8.69
N PHE A 138 -4.72 10.09 8.73
CA PHE A 138 -3.89 10.00 9.92
C PHE A 138 -3.10 11.28 10.19
N GLY A 139 -2.60 11.96 9.15
CA GLY A 139 -1.92 13.24 9.29
C GLY A 139 -2.84 14.32 9.88
N TYR A 140 -4.08 14.39 9.40
CA TYR A 140 -5.11 15.28 9.95
C TYR A 140 -5.59 14.87 11.34
N GLY A 141 -5.88 13.58 11.54
CA GLY A 141 -6.46 13.06 12.78
C GLY A 141 -5.49 13.01 13.97
N TYR A 142 -4.18 13.02 13.72
CA TYR A 142 -3.20 12.99 14.79
C TYR A 142 -2.94 14.40 15.36
N ALA A 143 -3.47 14.66 16.56
CA ALA A 143 -3.27 15.89 17.32
C ALA A 143 -2.32 15.63 18.52
N PRO A 144 -0.99 15.90 18.41
CA PRO A 144 -0.07 15.79 19.52
C PRO A 144 -0.47 16.78 20.61
N GLN A 145 -0.37 16.33 21.85
CA GLN A 145 -0.59 17.15 23.03
C GLN A 145 0.61 18.09 23.19
N GLY A 146 0.43 19.36 22.82
CA GLY A 146 1.48 20.38 22.81
C GLY A 146 1.61 21.01 21.43
N GLY A 147 1.60 22.34 21.35
CA GLY A 147 1.68 23.09 20.10
C GLY A 147 2.95 22.75 19.32
N ALA A 148 2.80 21.92 18.30
CA ALA A 148 3.87 21.60 17.38
C ALA A 148 4.09 22.78 16.44
N ASP A 149 5.34 23.18 16.23
CA ASP A 149 5.64 24.19 15.21
C ASP A 149 5.32 23.64 13.80
N HIS A 150 4.86 24.50 12.91
CA HIS A 150 4.45 24.13 11.55
C HIS A 150 5.59 23.41 10.80
N ARG A 151 6.83 23.87 11.04
CA ARG A 151 8.04 23.28 10.47
C ARG A 151 8.28 21.85 10.94
N GLN A 152 7.98 21.54 12.20
CA GLN A 152 8.15 20.19 12.76
C GLN A 152 7.22 19.18 12.09
N VAL A 153 5.97 19.58 11.82
CA VAL A 153 4.99 18.74 11.12
C VAL A 153 5.46 18.42 9.70
N VAL A 154 5.94 19.44 8.97
CA VAL A 154 6.44 19.26 7.59
C VAL A 154 7.71 18.39 7.59
N LEU A 155 8.66 18.66 8.47
CA LEU A 155 9.90 17.87 8.57
C LEU A 155 9.61 16.40 8.91
N ALA A 156 8.67 16.14 9.82
CA ALA A 156 8.24 14.78 10.12
C ALA A 156 7.68 14.07 8.89
N ALA A 157 6.76 14.72 8.15
CA ALA A 157 6.19 14.15 6.93
C ALA A 157 7.27 13.86 5.86
N VAL A 158 8.20 14.80 5.66
CA VAL A 158 9.33 14.61 4.73
C VAL A 158 10.20 13.43 5.15
N ALA A 159 10.51 13.30 6.45
CA ALA A 159 11.33 12.20 6.96
C ALA A 159 10.68 10.84 6.68
N GLY A 160 9.36 10.74 6.88
CA GLY A 160 8.59 9.54 6.53
C GLY A 160 8.71 9.17 5.06
N VAL A 161 8.48 10.13 4.15
CA VAL A 161 8.59 9.89 2.70
C VAL A 161 10.03 9.47 2.34
N VAL A 162 11.04 10.15 2.88
CA VAL A 162 12.46 9.83 2.62
C VAL A 162 12.77 8.40 3.05
N VAL A 163 12.39 7.98 4.26
CA VAL A 163 12.62 6.62 4.74
C VAL A 163 11.88 5.60 3.88
N ALA A 164 10.64 5.86 3.50
CA ALA A 164 9.88 4.98 2.61
C ALA A 164 10.60 4.78 1.26
N VAL A 165 11.15 5.85 0.68
CA VAL A 165 11.93 5.79 -0.56
C VAL A 165 13.21 4.98 -0.37
N LEU A 166 13.96 5.24 0.71
CA LEU A 166 15.19 4.50 1.01
C LEU A 166 14.92 3.00 1.18
N LEU A 167 13.90 2.64 1.94
CA LEU A 167 13.51 1.24 2.12
C LEU A 167 13.06 0.62 0.82
N ARG A 168 12.29 1.34 0.00
CA ARG A 168 11.86 0.86 -1.31
C ARG A 168 13.06 0.56 -2.22
N VAL A 169 14.08 1.42 -2.20
CA VAL A 169 15.34 1.21 -2.93
C VAL A 169 16.09 0.00 -2.38
N VAL A 170 16.29 -0.09 -1.07
CA VAL A 170 16.99 -1.23 -0.43
C VAL A 170 16.31 -2.57 -0.75
N MET A 171 14.97 -2.63 -0.67
CA MET A 171 14.21 -3.84 -1.01
C MET A 171 14.27 -4.19 -2.50
N GLY A 172 14.41 -3.20 -3.38
CA GLY A 172 14.48 -3.39 -4.83
C GLY A 172 15.88 -3.60 -5.40
N LEU A 173 16.94 -3.27 -4.66
CA LEU A 173 18.33 -3.36 -5.12
C LEU A 173 18.75 -4.78 -5.54
N PRO A 174 18.44 -5.85 -4.79
CA PRO A 174 18.85 -7.21 -5.14
C PRO A 174 18.20 -7.72 -6.44
N ASP A 175 16.96 -7.30 -6.70
CA ASP A 175 16.25 -7.61 -7.93
C ASP A 175 15.22 -6.54 -8.30
N PRO A 176 15.62 -5.53 -9.09
CA PRO A 176 14.75 -4.40 -9.46
C PRO A 176 13.52 -4.80 -10.27
N SER A 177 13.58 -5.96 -10.94
CA SER A 177 12.55 -6.47 -11.84
C SER A 177 11.75 -7.63 -11.24
N LYS A 178 11.89 -7.89 -9.93
CA LYS A 178 11.27 -9.01 -9.24
C LYS A 178 9.79 -9.18 -9.56
N THR A 179 9.02 -8.10 -9.38
CA THR A 179 7.59 -8.09 -9.66
C THR A 179 7.29 -8.47 -11.12
N THR A 180 8.07 -7.97 -12.07
CA THR A 180 7.89 -8.30 -13.49
C THR A 180 8.21 -9.78 -13.75
N ARG A 181 9.23 -10.34 -13.10
CA ARG A 181 9.56 -11.77 -13.20
C ARG A 181 8.45 -12.65 -12.62
N GLU A 182 7.94 -12.29 -11.44
CA GLU A 182 6.84 -12.99 -10.79
C GLU A 182 5.56 -12.96 -11.63
N GLN A 183 5.24 -11.81 -12.24
CA GLN A 183 4.07 -11.68 -13.12
C GLN A 183 4.22 -12.48 -14.42
N VAL A 184 5.41 -12.52 -15.03
CA VAL A 184 5.67 -13.39 -16.19
C VAL A 184 5.56 -14.87 -15.80
N ALA A 185 6.11 -15.26 -14.64
CA ALA A 185 5.98 -16.63 -14.14
C ALA A 185 4.50 -16.98 -13.85
N ALA A 186 3.72 -16.03 -13.33
CA ALA A 186 2.30 -16.23 -13.06
C ALA A 186 1.48 -16.53 -14.32
N VAL A 187 1.91 -16.10 -15.52
CA VAL A 187 1.25 -16.49 -16.78
C VAL A 187 1.25 -18.01 -16.98
N LEU A 188 2.30 -18.70 -16.53
CA LEU A 188 2.42 -20.15 -16.67
C LEU A 188 1.42 -20.93 -15.80
N ASP A 189 0.93 -20.32 -14.71
CA ASP A 189 0.05 -20.99 -13.72
C ASP A 189 -1.34 -20.32 -13.56
N ALA A 190 -1.56 -19.17 -14.20
CA ALA A 190 -2.84 -18.45 -14.15
C ALA A 190 -4.03 -19.23 -14.76
N ALA A 191 -5.15 -19.26 -14.03
CA ALA A 191 -6.42 -19.80 -14.52
C ALA A 191 -6.97 -19.04 -15.74
N ASP A 192 -6.68 -17.74 -15.85
CA ASP A 192 -6.94 -16.93 -17.04
C ASP A 192 -5.60 -16.44 -17.65
N PRO A 193 -5.06 -17.16 -18.65
CA PRO A 193 -3.80 -16.81 -19.29
C PRO A 193 -3.85 -15.47 -20.03
N THR A 194 -5.01 -15.05 -20.53
CA THR A 194 -5.14 -13.83 -21.33
C THR A 194 -5.01 -12.59 -20.45
N ALA A 195 -5.75 -12.57 -19.32
CA ALA A 195 -5.65 -11.50 -18.34
C ALA A 195 -4.25 -11.42 -17.71
N ALA A 196 -3.67 -12.57 -17.37
CA ALA A 196 -2.31 -12.63 -16.81
C ALA A 196 -1.25 -12.10 -17.79
N THR A 197 -1.35 -12.46 -19.08
CA THR A 197 -0.44 -11.97 -20.12
C THR A 197 -0.55 -10.45 -20.28
N ALA A 198 -1.77 -9.90 -20.29
CA ALA A 198 -1.99 -8.45 -20.37
C ALA A 198 -1.37 -7.71 -19.17
N THR A 199 -1.52 -8.24 -17.95
CA THR A 199 -0.92 -7.66 -16.75
C THR A 199 0.61 -7.76 -16.75
N ALA A 200 1.17 -8.91 -17.14
CA ALA A 200 2.61 -9.09 -17.28
C ALA A 200 3.20 -8.12 -18.34
N PHE A 201 2.52 -7.96 -19.48
CA PHE A 201 2.93 -7.05 -20.54
C PHE A 201 2.94 -5.58 -20.09
N ARG A 202 1.86 -5.11 -19.44
CA ARG A 202 1.81 -3.75 -18.86
C ARG A 202 2.92 -3.51 -17.84
N THR A 203 3.21 -4.51 -17.01
CA THR A 203 4.29 -4.45 -16.00
C THR A 203 5.67 -4.37 -16.67
N TRP A 204 5.89 -5.14 -17.74
CA TRP A 204 7.13 -5.10 -18.54
C TRP A 204 7.37 -3.76 -19.23
N LEU A 205 6.31 -3.13 -19.77
CA LEU A 205 6.40 -1.77 -20.31
C LEU A 205 6.83 -0.76 -19.23
N GLY A 206 6.30 -0.91 -18.00
CA GLY A 206 6.67 -0.09 -16.85
C GLY A 206 8.12 -0.29 -16.38
N ASP A 207 8.66 -1.49 -16.54
CA ASP A 207 10.02 -1.88 -16.12
C ASP A 207 11.13 -1.47 -17.13
N GLY A 208 10.78 -0.71 -18.17
CA GLY A 208 11.75 -0.23 -19.16
C GLY A 208 12.04 -1.21 -20.30
N ARG A 209 11.16 -2.20 -20.52
CA ARG A 209 11.14 -3.06 -21.72
C ARG A 209 12.40 -3.91 -21.93
N LYS A 210 12.84 -4.63 -20.89
CA LYS A 210 14.00 -5.54 -20.99
C LYS A 210 13.77 -6.62 -22.05
N ARG A 211 14.66 -6.72 -23.04
CA ARG A 211 14.51 -7.61 -24.21
C ARG A 211 14.36 -9.09 -23.84
N TRP A 212 15.15 -9.59 -22.89
CA TRP A 212 15.09 -11.00 -22.49
C TRP A 212 13.73 -11.38 -21.90
N LEU A 213 13.09 -10.46 -21.19
CA LEU A 213 11.79 -10.68 -20.55
C LEU A 213 10.64 -10.72 -21.57
N ALA A 214 10.80 -10.02 -22.70
CA ALA A 214 9.87 -10.10 -23.82
C ALA A 214 9.90 -11.50 -24.46
N GLY A 215 11.08 -12.09 -24.63
CA GLY A 215 11.23 -13.46 -25.15
C GLY A 215 10.60 -14.51 -24.24
N VAL A 216 10.74 -14.36 -22.91
CA VAL A 216 10.10 -15.26 -21.94
C VAL A 216 8.58 -15.11 -21.94
N LEU A 217 8.07 -13.87 -21.99
CA LEU A 217 6.63 -13.61 -22.02
C LEU A 217 5.96 -14.14 -23.30
N ASP A 218 6.62 -13.95 -24.45
CA ASP A 218 6.16 -14.48 -25.73
C ASP A 218 6.24 -16.02 -25.79
N GLY A 219 7.27 -16.63 -25.20
CA GLY A 219 7.33 -18.09 -25.03
C GLY A 219 6.21 -18.62 -24.12
N ALA A 220 5.96 -17.95 -23.00
CA ALA A 220 4.92 -18.33 -22.04
C ALA A 220 3.51 -18.19 -22.63
N SER A 221 3.24 -17.13 -23.39
CA SER A 221 1.95 -16.94 -24.06
C SER A 221 1.71 -18.00 -25.13
N ARG A 222 2.72 -18.31 -25.96
CA ARG A 222 2.63 -19.37 -26.97
C ARG A 222 2.42 -20.76 -26.36
N TYR A 223 3.07 -21.06 -25.23
CA TYR A 223 2.87 -22.33 -24.53
C TYR A 223 1.45 -22.52 -23.97
N ARG A 224 0.81 -21.43 -23.52
CA ARG A 224 -0.54 -21.47 -22.94
C ARG A 224 -1.68 -21.36 -23.95
N LEU A 225 -1.44 -20.67 -25.07
CA LEU A 225 -2.45 -20.36 -26.10
C LEU A 225 -2.38 -21.27 -27.33
N GLY A 226 -1.30 -22.04 -27.49
CA GLY A 226 -1.18 -23.09 -28.51
C GLY A 226 -1.70 -24.42 -28.00
#